data_AF-A0A956FC15-F1
#
_entry.id   AF-A0A956FC15-F1
#
_cell.length_a   1.000
_cell.length_b   1.000
_cell.length_c   1.000
_cell.angle_alpha   90.00
_cell.angle_beta   90.00
_cell.angle_gamma   90.00
#
_symmetry.space_group_name_H-M   'P 1'
#
loop_
_entity.id
_entity.type
_entity.pdbx_description
1 polymer ?
#
loop_
_entity_poly.entity_id
_entity_poly.type
_entity_poly.pdbx_seq_one_letter_code
_entity_poly.pdbx_strand_id
1 'polypeptide(L)'
;MPSASRPGRLVLLVVVLGGGVGCKTTPPLITDIGNAVDRGAKKVVAAFDGRSLPPPQESEEEAATRARDAYEAGKLAYQTAQYLEALDRFHESFAAAEEIEDPELKAQVQSSLYYNLGSTHIRAYDLDGDRTHLAQAKVLLQSYLDSTPEPTEEERAQAQNLMDEADRKLAETADGSGA
;
A
#
# COMPACT_ATOMS: atom_id res chain seq x y z
N MET A 1 79.17 -3.15 -6.17
CA MET A 1 77.86 -3.79 -5.93
C MET A 1 76.78 -2.92 -6.57
N PRO A 2 76.17 -3.35 -7.68
CA PRO A 2 75.08 -2.63 -8.33
C PRO A 2 73.72 -3.07 -7.72
N SER A 3 72.93 -2.12 -7.24
CA SER A 3 71.54 -2.39 -6.82
C SER A 3 70.58 -1.63 -7.74
N ALA A 4 69.60 -2.39 -8.23
CA ALA A 4 68.87 -2.16 -9.45
C ALA A 4 67.67 -1.21 -9.29
N SER A 5 67.49 -0.41 -10.34
CA SER A 5 66.31 0.38 -10.68
C SER A 5 65.05 -0.49 -10.73
N ARG A 6 63.99 -0.08 -10.03
CA ARG A 6 62.64 -0.69 -10.14
C ARG A 6 61.74 0.24 -10.98
N PRO A 7 61.03 -0.28 -12.01
CA PRO A 7 60.16 0.52 -12.85
C PRO A 7 58.83 0.87 -12.16
N GLY A 8 58.39 2.12 -12.39
CA GLY A 8 57.12 2.65 -11.92
C GLY A 8 55.92 1.89 -12.49
N ARG A 9 55.04 1.44 -11.59
CA ARG A 9 53.71 0.94 -11.95
C ARG A 9 52.79 2.14 -12.18
N LEU A 10 52.42 2.33 -13.44
CA LEU A 10 51.33 3.20 -13.86
C LEU A 10 50.01 2.59 -13.34
N VAL A 11 49.36 3.25 -12.38
CA VAL A 11 48.01 2.88 -11.93
C VAL A 11 47.02 3.54 -12.88
N LEU A 12 46.45 2.73 -13.79
CA LEU A 12 45.32 3.15 -14.63
C LEU A 12 44.05 3.11 -13.77
N LEU A 13 43.61 4.28 -13.31
CA LEU A 13 42.34 4.44 -12.61
C LEU A 13 41.21 4.35 -13.66
N VAL A 14 40.65 3.16 -13.86
CA VAL A 14 39.42 2.99 -14.64
C VAL A 14 38.26 3.41 -13.74
N VAL A 15 37.77 4.63 -13.94
CA VAL A 15 36.50 5.10 -13.38
C VAL A 15 35.39 4.40 -14.14
N VAL A 16 34.96 3.25 -13.62
CA VAL A 16 33.69 2.64 -14.03
C VAL A 16 32.60 3.44 -13.34
N LEU A 17 31.99 4.35 -14.10
CA LEU A 17 30.72 4.98 -13.73
C LEU A 17 29.69 3.86 -13.58
N GLY A 18 29.46 3.47 -12.32
CA GLY A 18 28.38 2.56 -11.94
C GLY A 18 27.06 3.11 -12.48
N GLY A 19 26.44 2.34 -13.36
CA GLY A 19 25.10 2.59 -13.86
C GLY A 19 24.16 2.80 -12.68
N GLY A 20 23.43 3.91 -12.72
CA GLY A 20 22.40 4.23 -11.76
C GLY A 20 21.46 3.05 -11.60
N VAL A 21 21.39 2.55 -10.36
CA VAL A 21 20.33 1.68 -9.90
C VAL A 21 19.06 2.52 -9.98
N GLY A 22 18.36 2.43 -11.10
CA GLY A 22 16.99 2.90 -11.22
C GLY A 22 16.11 1.98 -10.39
N CYS A 23 16.18 2.11 -9.07
CA CYS A 23 15.15 1.63 -8.16
C CYS A 23 13.88 2.41 -8.47
N LYS A 24 13.13 1.95 -9.48
CA LYS A 24 11.68 2.16 -9.55
C LYS A 24 11.07 1.27 -8.47
N THR A 25 11.33 1.58 -7.21
CA THR A 25 10.53 1.09 -6.10
C THR A 25 9.30 1.99 -6.06
N THR A 26 8.47 1.90 -7.09
CA THR A 26 7.07 2.27 -6.91
C THR A 26 6.60 1.32 -5.82
N PRO A 27 6.20 1.79 -4.63
CA PRO A 27 5.64 0.88 -3.63
C PRO A 27 4.51 0.14 -4.34
N PRO A 28 4.44 -1.19 -4.24
CA PRO A 28 3.32 -1.92 -4.80
C PRO A 28 2.08 -1.43 -4.04
N LEU A 29 1.30 -0.56 -4.68
CA LEU A 29 -0.10 -0.38 -4.31
C LEU A 29 -0.74 -1.72 -4.65
N ILE A 30 -0.83 -2.59 -3.63
CA ILE A 30 -1.32 -3.95 -3.78
C ILE A 30 -2.76 -3.90 -4.27
N THR A 31 -2.91 -4.46 -5.46
CA THR A 31 -4.15 -4.74 -6.20
C THR A 31 -4.96 -3.52 -6.63
N ASP A 32 -5.13 -3.42 -7.94
CA ASP A 32 -6.08 -2.56 -8.60
C ASP A 32 -7.51 -2.98 -8.17
N ILE A 33 -8.10 -2.26 -7.22
CA ILE A 33 -9.50 -2.44 -6.81
C ILE A 33 -10.43 -2.39 -8.03
N GLY A 34 -10.03 -1.67 -9.09
CA GLY A 34 -10.67 -1.69 -10.40
C GLY A 34 -10.94 -3.10 -10.92
N ASN A 35 -9.92 -3.98 -10.87
CA ASN A 35 -10.02 -5.36 -11.35
C ASN A 35 -10.86 -6.28 -10.44
N ALA A 36 -10.94 -6.00 -9.13
CA ALA A 36 -11.79 -6.75 -8.21
C ALA A 36 -13.27 -6.44 -8.50
N VAL A 37 -13.62 -5.16 -8.55
CA VAL A 37 -14.98 -4.69 -8.82
C VAL A 37 -15.43 -5.07 -10.24
N ASP A 38 -14.55 -4.99 -11.25
CA ASP A 38 -14.89 -5.39 -12.63
C ASP A 38 -15.14 -6.90 -12.77
N ARG A 39 -14.48 -7.73 -11.94
CA ARG A 39 -14.73 -9.19 -11.93
C ARG A 39 -16.02 -9.53 -11.21
N GLY A 40 -16.35 -8.83 -10.11
CA GLY A 40 -17.65 -8.94 -9.45
C GLY A 40 -18.80 -8.68 -10.42
N ALA A 41 -18.75 -7.54 -11.12
CA ALA A 41 -19.76 -7.17 -12.11
C ALA A 41 -19.94 -8.22 -13.25
N LYS A 42 -18.85 -8.85 -13.70
CA LYS A 42 -18.91 -9.87 -14.78
C LYS A 42 -19.44 -11.22 -14.31
N LYS A 43 -19.26 -11.61 -13.05
CA LYS A 43 -19.69 -12.91 -12.51
C LYS A 43 -21.23 -13.02 -12.45
N VAL A 44 -21.91 -11.90 -12.24
CA VAL A 44 -23.39 -11.80 -12.25
C VAL A 44 -23.98 -12.11 -13.64
N VAL A 45 -23.23 -11.86 -14.71
CA VAL A 45 -23.69 -12.04 -16.10
C VAL A 45 -23.52 -13.49 -16.59
N ALA A 46 -22.55 -14.24 -16.06
CA ALA A 46 -22.19 -15.57 -16.56
C ALA A 46 -22.97 -16.75 -15.94
N ALA A 47 -23.67 -16.56 -14.82
CA ALA A 47 -24.43 -17.61 -14.11
C ALA A 47 -25.94 -17.64 -14.47
N PHE A 48 -26.31 -17.16 -15.66
CA PHE A 48 -27.70 -16.93 -16.07
C PHE A 48 -28.39 -18.22 -16.58
N ASP A 49 -28.65 -19.16 -15.67
CA ASP A 49 -29.34 -20.43 -15.94
C ASP A 49 -30.86 -20.31 -15.68
N GLY A 50 -31.51 -19.38 -16.40
CA GLY A 50 -32.98 -19.28 -16.52
C GLY A 50 -33.81 -19.04 -15.25
N ARG A 51 -33.20 -18.97 -14.07
CA ARG A 51 -33.87 -18.59 -12.82
C ARG A 51 -33.82 -17.07 -12.68
N SER A 52 -35.00 -16.47 -12.54
CA SER A 52 -35.20 -15.03 -12.31
C SER A 52 -34.25 -14.56 -11.21
N LEU A 53 -33.19 -13.86 -11.61
CA LEU A 53 -32.34 -13.14 -10.67
C LEU A 53 -33.17 -11.98 -10.10
N PRO A 54 -33.06 -11.67 -8.79
CA PRO A 54 -33.37 -10.32 -8.35
C PRO A 54 -32.52 -9.36 -9.20
N PRO A 55 -33.08 -8.21 -9.64
CA PRO A 55 -32.30 -7.23 -10.39
C PRO A 55 -31.03 -6.89 -9.60
N PRO A 56 -29.88 -6.63 -10.26
CA PRO A 56 -28.75 -6.02 -9.59
C PRO A 56 -29.29 -4.78 -8.87
N GLN A 57 -29.13 -4.76 -7.55
CA GLN A 57 -29.60 -3.64 -6.76
C GLN A 57 -28.73 -2.46 -7.17
N GLU A 58 -29.28 -1.46 -7.85
CA GLU A 58 -28.56 -0.27 -8.34
C GLU A 58 -27.66 0.35 -7.25
N SER A 59 -28.04 0.18 -5.97
CA SER A 59 -27.26 0.60 -4.80
C SER A 59 -25.90 -0.08 -4.62
N GLU A 60 -25.74 -1.37 -4.95
CA GLU A 60 -24.46 -2.08 -4.75
C GLU A 60 -23.43 -1.67 -5.80
N GLU A 61 -23.85 -1.54 -7.06
CA GLU A 61 -22.98 -1.08 -8.15
C GLU A 61 -22.55 0.39 -7.92
N GLU A 62 -23.47 1.23 -7.43
CA GLU A 62 -23.16 2.60 -7.01
C GLU A 62 -22.17 2.64 -5.85
N ALA A 63 -22.34 1.79 -4.83
CA ALA A 63 -21.42 1.68 -3.70
C ALA A 63 -20.02 1.26 -4.14
N ALA A 64 -19.92 0.22 -4.98
CA ALA A 64 -18.65 -0.25 -5.52
C ALA A 64 -17.97 0.80 -6.40
N THR A 65 -18.75 1.58 -7.16
CA THR A 65 -18.25 2.70 -7.98
C THR A 65 -17.72 3.83 -7.09
N ARG A 66 -18.46 4.26 -6.07
CA ARG A 66 -17.98 5.27 -5.10
C ARG A 66 -16.71 4.81 -4.39
N ALA A 67 -16.66 3.55 -3.96
CA ALA A 67 -15.48 2.99 -3.30
C ALA A 67 -14.25 3.07 -4.22
N ARG A 68 -14.41 2.71 -5.50
CA ARG A 68 -13.34 2.79 -6.50
C ARG A 68 -12.90 4.23 -6.77
N ASP A 69 -13.83 5.15 -6.98
CA ASP A 69 -13.50 6.55 -7.29
C ASP A 69 -12.74 7.21 -6.13
N ALA A 70 -13.21 6.99 -4.89
CA ALA A 70 -12.52 7.46 -3.69
C ALA A 70 -11.14 6.81 -3.54
N TYR A 71 -11.00 5.52 -3.84
CA TYR A 71 -9.71 4.83 -3.80
C TYR A 71 -8.70 5.41 -4.79
N GLU A 72 -9.11 5.65 -6.04
CA GLU A 72 -8.23 6.24 -7.05
C GLU A 72 -7.86 7.68 -6.71
N ALA A 73 -8.79 8.46 -6.15
CA ALA A 73 -8.47 9.79 -5.61
C ALA A 73 -7.44 9.71 -4.47
N GLY A 74 -7.58 8.73 -3.56
CA GLY A 74 -6.62 8.51 -2.47
C GLY A 74 -5.24 8.11 -2.97
N LYS A 75 -5.17 7.24 -4.00
CA LYS A 75 -3.91 6.90 -4.67
C LYS A 75 -3.24 8.12 -5.29
N LEU A 76 -4.01 8.98 -5.98
CA LEU A 76 -3.49 10.20 -6.58
C LEU A 76 -2.94 11.16 -5.51
N ALA A 77 -3.69 11.38 -4.42
CA ALA A 77 -3.26 12.18 -3.29
C ALA A 77 -1.98 11.61 -2.65
N TYR A 78 -1.92 10.29 -2.44
CA TYR A 78 -0.73 9.62 -1.91
C TYR A 78 0.50 9.81 -2.82
N GLN A 79 0.34 9.61 -4.13
CA GLN A 79 1.40 9.78 -5.12
C GLN A 79 1.91 11.22 -5.24
N THR A 80 1.08 12.20 -4.89
CA THR A 80 1.42 13.62 -4.87
C THR A 80 1.83 14.12 -3.48
N ALA A 81 2.11 13.20 -2.56
CA ALA A 81 2.51 13.44 -1.17
C ALA A 81 1.49 14.23 -0.32
N GLN A 82 0.23 14.23 -0.72
CA GLN A 82 -0.89 14.79 0.04
C GLN A 82 -1.45 13.74 1.01
N TYR A 83 -0.63 13.25 1.94
CA TYR A 83 -0.95 12.05 2.73
C TYR A 83 -2.19 12.21 3.62
N LEU A 84 -2.45 13.41 4.15
CA LEU A 84 -3.67 13.67 4.94
C LEU A 84 -4.93 13.59 4.07
N GLU A 85 -4.88 14.16 2.86
CA GLU A 85 -5.98 14.02 1.89
C GLU A 85 -6.14 12.56 1.46
N ALA A 86 -5.05 11.83 1.26
CA ALA A 86 -5.10 10.41 0.93
C ALA A 86 -5.80 9.58 2.02
N LEU A 87 -5.57 9.88 3.31
CA LEU A 87 -6.28 9.23 4.41
C LEU A 87 -7.78 9.48 4.31
N ASP A 88 -8.20 10.73 4.09
CA ASP A 88 -9.62 11.07 3.95
C ASP A 88 -10.26 10.30 2.79
N ARG A 89 -9.60 10.25 1.63
CA ARG A 89 -10.08 9.51 0.45
C ARG A 89 -10.14 8.00 0.65
N PHE A 90 -9.15 7.41 1.31
CA PHE A 90 -9.17 5.98 1.61
C PHE A 90 -10.24 5.65 2.66
N HIS A 91 -10.52 6.54 3.63
CA HIS A 91 -11.66 6.38 4.52
C HIS A 91 -13.01 6.49 3.80
N GLU A 92 -13.17 7.45 2.87
CA GLU A 92 -14.35 7.54 2.01
C GLU A 92 -14.58 6.24 1.22
N SER A 93 -13.49 5.68 0.68
CA SER A 93 -13.53 4.40 -0.04
C SER A 93 -13.95 3.25 0.87
N PHE A 94 -13.41 3.18 2.09
CA PHE A 94 -13.75 2.16 3.07
C PHE A 94 -15.22 2.25 3.49
N ALA A 95 -15.72 3.46 3.74
CA ALA A 95 -17.12 3.68 4.09
C ALA A 95 -18.07 3.27 2.96
N ALA A 96 -17.73 3.55 1.71
CA ALA A 96 -18.52 3.09 0.57
C ALA A 96 -18.46 1.56 0.40
N ALA A 97 -17.33 0.93 0.71
CA ALA A 97 -17.19 -0.53 0.66
C ALA A 97 -18.07 -1.27 1.68
N GLU A 98 -18.38 -0.64 2.82
CA GLU A 98 -19.33 -1.20 3.81
C GLU A 98 -20.74 -1.39 3.26
N GLU A 99 -21.11 -0.62 2.24
CA GLU A 99 -22.42 -0.69 1.58
C GLU A 99 -22.52 -1.81 0.53
N ILE A 100 -21.40 -2.47 0.19
CA ILE A 100 -21.38 -3.63 -0.72
C ILE A 100 -22.07 -4.81 -0.05
N GLU A 101 -22.95 -5.53 -0.74
CA GLU A 101 -23.66 -6.67 -0.14
C GLU A 101 -22.87 -7.97 -0.29
N ASP A 102 -22.16 -8.14 -1.42
CA ASP A 102 -21.27 -9.29 -1.64
C ASP A 102 -20.13 -9.30 -0.61
N PRO A 103 -20.11 -10.28 0.32
CA PRO A 103 -19.10 -10.34 1.37
C PRO A 103 -17.70 -10.67 0.83
N GLU A 104 -17.58 -11.40 -0.28
CA GLU A 104 -16.30 -11.72 -0.90
C GLU A 104 -15.69 -10.46 -1.52
N LEU A 105 -16.49 -9.71 -2.28
CA LEU A 105 -16.07 -8.45 -2.87
C LEU A 105 -15.74 -7.40 -1.79
N LYS A 106 -16.59 -7.26 -0.78
CA LYS A 106 -16.35 -6.35 0.36
C LYS A 106 -15.02 -6.67 1.03
N ALA A 107 -14.78 -7.93 1.41
CA ALA A 107 -13.54 -8.33 2.06
C ALA A 107 -12.31 -8.05 1.18
N GLN A 108 -12.40 -8.29 -0.13
CA GLN A 108 -11.32 -7.99 -1.06
C GLN A 108 -11.00 -6.48 -1.12
N VAL A 109 -12.02 -5.62 -1.21
CA VAL A 109 -11.86 -4.16 -1.24
C VAL A 109 -11.27 -3.67 0.09
N GLN A 110 -11.80 -4.14 1.22
CA GLN A 110 -11.35 -3.74 2.56
C GLN A 110 -9.91 -4.18 2.85
N SER A 111 -9.52 -5.39 2.44
CA SER A 111 -8.13 -5.86 2.59
C SER A 111 -7.14 -4.90 1.92
N SER A 112 -7.38 -4.52 0.65
CA SER A 112 -6.52 -3.55 -0.04
C SER A 112 -6.49 -2.20 0.69
N LEU A 113 -7.63 -1.72 1.20
CA LEU A 113 -7.70 -0.46 1.95
C LEU A 113 -6.92 -0.48 3.27
N TYR A 114 -6.91 -1.60 3.99
CA TYR A 114 -6.11 -1.72 5.22
C TYR A 114 -4.61 -1.47 4.97
N TYR A 115 -4.05 -2.04 3.89
CA TYR A 115 -2.65 -1.81 3.53
C TYR A 115 -2.40 -0.34 3.16
N ASN A 116 -3.28 0.24 2.34
CA ASN A 116 -3.15 1.62 1.87
C ASN A 116 -3.29 2.64 3.01
N LEU A 117 -4.27 2.47 3.90
CA LEU A 117 -4.42 3.31 5.09
C LEU A 117 -3.21 3.16 6.01
N GLY A 118 -2.76 1.93 6.25
CA GLY A 118 -1.62 1.66 7.12
C GLY A 118 -0.34 2.34 6.65
N SER A 119 0.01 2.17 5.37
CA SER A 119 1.17 2.84 4.77
C SER A 119 1.03 4.37 4.73
N THR A 120 -0.18 4.89 4.47
CA THR A 120 -0.44 6.33 4.45
C THR A 120 -0.30 6.95 5.84
N HIS A 121 -0.73 6.29 6.90
CA HIS A 121 -0.52 6.77 8.26
C HIS A 121 0.96 6.92 8.62
N ILE A 122 1.83 5.99 8.20
CA ILE A 122 3.27 6.13 8.40
C ILE A 122 3.79 7.42 7.74
N ARG A 123 3.29 7.73 6.54
CA ARG A 123 3.65 8.96 5.82
C ARG A 123 3.03 10.23 6.40
N ALA A 124 1.82 10.15 6.95
CA ALA A 124 1.19 11.26 7.65
C ALA A 124 1.99 11.65 8.90
N TYR A 125 2.45 10.66 9.68
CA TYR A 125 3.37 10.88 10.80
C TYR A 125 4.64 11.62 10.38
N ASP A 126 5.20 11.32 9.20
CA ASP A 126 6.38 12.03 8.70
C ASP A 126 6.14 13.53 8.45
N LEU A 127 4.87 13.96 8.34
CA LEU A 127 4.49 15.37 8.17
C LEU A 127 4.25 16.11 9.48
N ASP A 128 3.53 15.50 10.43
CA ASP A 128 3.04 16.17 11.64
C ASP A 128 3.65 15.66 12.96
N GLY A 129 4.30 14.49 12.94
CA GLY A 129 4.85 13.84 14.13
C GLY A 129 3.82 13.25 15.09
N ASP A 130 2.54 13.13 14.71
CA ASP A 130 1.52 12.53 15.59
C ASP A 130 1.70 11.02 15.70
N ARG A 131 2.16 10.58 16.87
CA ARG A 131 2.41 9.16 17.18
C ARG A 131 1.16 8.29 17.05
N THR A 132 -0.04 8.89 17.10
CA THR A 132 -1.31 8.20 16.87
C THR A 132 -1.34 7.55 15.49
N HIS A 133 -0.78 8.21 14.48
CA HIS A 133 -0.70 7.66 13.14
C HIS A 133 0.12 6.36 13.10
N LEU A 134 1.24 6.28 13.80
CA LEU A 134 2.05 5.06 13.84
C LEU A 134 1.33 3.91 14.54
N ALA A 135 0.59 4.19 15.61
CA ALA A 135 -0.23 3.19 16.28
C ALA A 135 -1.35 2.68 15.37
N GLN A 136 -2.04 3.58 14.66
CA GLN A 136 -3.08 3.23 13.68
C GLN A 136 -2.50 2.40 12.53
N ALA A 137 -1.34 2.80 12.00
CA ALA A 137 -0.67 2.10 10.91
C ALA A 137 -0.46 0.62 11.21
N LYS A 138 0.04 0.31 12.41
CA LYS A 138 0.27 -1.08 12.84
C LYS A 138 -1.00 -1.91 12.86
N VAL A 139 -2.08 -1.37 13.44
CA VAL A 139 -3.37 -2.07 13.54
C VAL A 139 -3.93 -2.36 12.16
N LEU A 140 -3.84 -1.39 11.24
CA LEU A 140 -4.31 -1.53 9.87
C LEU A 140 -3.48 -2.54 9.07
N LEU A 141 -2.15 -2.50 9.16
CA LEU A 141 -1.27 -3.46 8.50
C LEU A 141 -1.45 -4.89 9.03
N GLN A 142 -1.69 -5.06 10.33
CA GLN A 142 -2.05 -6.36 10.89
C GLN A 142 -3.41 -6.82 10.34
N SER A 143 -4.40 -5.92 10.26
CA SER A 143 -5.72 -6.22 9.68
C SER A 143 -5.62 -6.64 8.21
N TYR A 144 -4.70 -6.07 7.44
CA TYR A 144 -4.38 -6.51 6.08
C TYR A 144 -3.88 -7.96 6.05
N LEU A 145 -2.93 -8.32 6.92
CA LEU A 145 -2.40 -9.69 7.00
C LEU A 145 -3.45 -10.69 7.46
N ASP A 146 -4.34 -10.29 8.37
CA ASP A 146 -5.39 -11.16 8.91
C ASP A 146 -6.54 -11.35 7.92
N SER A 147 -6.82 -10.34 7.09
CA SER A 147 -7.92 -10.38 6.09
C SER A 147 -7.52 -10.95 4.74
N THR A 148 -6.23 -11.04 4.44
CA THR A 148 -5.73 -11.60 3.18
C THR A 148 -5.51 -13.11 3.35
N PRO A 149 -6.29 -13.99 2.69
CA PRO A 149 -6.03 -15.42 2.75
C PRO A 149 -4.74 -15.73 2.00
N GLU A 150 -3.78 -16.35 2.69
CA GLU A 150 -2.48 -16.77 2.12
C GLU A 150 -1.73 -15.64 1.40
N PRO A 151 -1.37 -14.53 2.10
CA PRO A 151 -0.57 -13.48 1.49
C PRO A 151 0.75 -14.08 1.01
N THR A 152 1.22 -13.63 -0.15
CA THR A 152 2.52 -14.04 -0.65
C THR A 152 3.61 -13.68 0.35
N GLU A 153 4.74 -14.39 0.33
CA GLU A 153 5.87 -14.08 1.21
C GLU A 153 6.34 -12.63 1.05
N GLU A 154 6.27 -12.11 -0.18
CA GLU A 154 6.62 -10.72 -0.48
C GLU A 154 5.63 -9.73 0.17
N GLU A 155 4.32 -9.93 0.02
CA GLU A 155 3.30 -9.08 0.65
C GLU A 155 3.40 -9.11 2.17
N ARG A 156 3.61 -10.29 2.75
CA ARG A 156 3.83 -10.47 4.18
C ARG A 156 5.05 -9.70 4.66
N ALA A 157 6.19 -9.86 3.97
CA ALA A 157 7.42 -9.16 4.31
C ALA A 157 7.26 -7.64 4.17
N GLN A 158 6.54 -7.16 3.15
CA GLN A 158 6.29 -5.73 2.96
C GLN A 158 5.45 -5.14 4.09
N ALA A 159 4.33 -5.77 4.45
CA ALA A 159 3.51 -5.33 5.57
C ALA A 159 4.28 -5.36 6.89
N GLN A 160 5.05 -6.42 7.14
CA GLN A 160 5.89 -6.54 8.33
C GLN A 160 6.97 -5.44 8.38
N ASN A 161 7.65 -5.15 7.28
CA ASN A 161 8.65 -4.08 7.20
C ASN A 161 8.04 -2.71 7.55
N LEU A 162 6.81 -2.45 7.11
CA LEU A 162 6.10 -1.21 7.45
C LEU A 162 5.71 -1.16 8.94
N MET A 163 5.29 -2.29 9.52
CA MET A 163 5.03 -2.38 10.96
C MET A 163 6.30 -2.16 11.78
N ASP A 164 7.42 -2.74 11.37
CA ASP A 164 8.73 -2.57 12.01
C ASP A 164 9.23 -1.12 11.87
N GLU A 165 8.98 -0.48 10.71
CA GLU A 165 9.24 0.96 10.53
C GLU A 165 8.45 1.80 11.52
N ALA A 166 7.16 1.51 11.70
CA ALA A 166 6.31 2.23 12.65
C ALA A 166 6.79 2.03 14.10
N ASP A 167 7.18 0.80 14.48
CA ASP A 167 7.72 0.52 15.81
C ASP A 167 9.04 1.25 16.08
N ARG A 168 9.93 1.28 15.09
CA ARG A 168 11.18 2.02 15.20
C ARG A 168 10.94 3.51 15.43
N LYS A 169 10.04 4.13 14.65
CA LYS A 169 9.67 5.55 14.82
C LYS A 169 9.00 5.83 16.18
N LEU A 170 8.18 4.90 16.67
CA LEU A 170 7.57 5.00 18.00
C LEU A 170 8.60 4.94 19.14
N ALA A 171 9.64 4.13 19.00
CA ALA A 171 10.74 4.04 19.96
C ALA A 171 11.62 5.31 19.94
N GLU A 172 12.01 5.77 18.74
CA GLU A 172 12.81 7.00 18.56
C GLU A 172 12.15 8.22 19.22
N THR A 173 10.81 8.33 19.14
CA THR A 173 10.05 9.43 19.77
C THR A 173 9.83 9.27 21.27
N ALA A 174 9.86 8.05 21.80
CA ALA A 174 9.75 7.82 23.24
C ALA A 174 11.02 8.30 23.97
N ASP A 175 12.19 8.06 23.36
CA ASP A 175 13.49 8.37 23.96
C ASP A 175 13.88 9.85 23.81
N GLY A 176 13.36 10.54 22.79
CA GLY A 176 13.65 11.95 22.50
C GLY A 176 12.85 12.98 23.32
N SER A 177 11.78 12.57 24.02
CA SER A 177 10.90 13.50 24.77
C SER A 177 11.43 13.84 26.18
N GLY A 178 12.67 13.46 26.52
CA GLY A 178 13.29 13.64 27.84
C GLY A 178 14.42 14.68 27.91
N ALA A 179 14.60 15.54 26.90
CA ALA A 179 15.65 16.56 26.86
C ALA A 179 15.08 17.99 26.94
#